data_AF-A0A059WLC2-F1
#
_entry.id   AF-A0A059WLC2-F1
#
_cell.length_a   1.000
_cell.length_b   1.000
_cell.length_c   1.000
_cell.angle_alpha   90.00
_cell.angle_beta   90.00
_cell.angle_gamma   90.00
#
_symmetry.space_group_name_H-M   'P 1'
#
loop_
_entity.id
_entity.type
_entity.pdbx_description
1 polymer ?
#
loop_
_entity_poly.entity_id
_entity_poly.type
_entity_poly.pdbx_seq_one_letter_code
_entity_poly.pdbx_strand_id
1 'polypeptide(L)'
;MTSFLAQRAHVHDARLPLGRRHSALRTCITLFAPYGLRATYHHLTLSAAIPRQLEADPDALVRAVDELHQARVLWRVRAEEYAAHRRAEKRAGRRAVPEPRP
;
A
#
# COMPACT_ATOMS: atom_id res chain seq x y z
N MET A 1 -3.09 5.06 16.84
CA MET A 1 -2.61 5.02 15.44
C MET A 1 -2.46 3.57 15.03
N THR A 2 -3.12 3.11 13.97
CA THR A 2 -2.96 1.74 13.45
C THR A 2 -1.81 1.71 12.44
N SER A 3 -0.90 0.74 12.59
CA SER A 3 0.22 0.52 11.67
C SER A 3 -0.21 -0.32 10.46
N PHE A 4 0.34 -0.02 9.28
CA PHE A 4 0.13 -0.84 8.06
C PHE A 4 0.48 -2.31 8.31
N LEU A 5 1.61 -2.59 8.97
CA LEU A 5 2.06 -3.95 9.22
C LEU A 5 1.15 -4.70 10.20
N ALA A 6 0.60 -3.99 11.19
CA ALA A 6 -0.36 -4.57 12.12
C ALA A 6 -1.67 -4.95 11.40
N GLN A 7 -2.17 -4.07 10.53
CA GLN A 7 -3.36 -4.36 9.74
C GLN A 7 -3.12 -5.48 8.72
N ARG A 8 -1.94 -5.52 8.09
CA ARG A 8 -1.53 -6.66 7.25
C ARG A 8 -1.57 -7.98 8.04
N ALA A 9 -1.03 -8.01 9.25
CA ALA A 9 -1.10 -9.21 10.10
C ALA A 9 -2.55 -9.67 10.34
N HIS A 10 -3.48 -8.73 10.57
CA HIS A 10 -4.91 -9.07 10.70
C HIS A 10 -5.54 -9.60 9.40
N VAL A 11 -5.07 -9.18 8.21
CA VAL A 11 -5.55 -9.75 6.94
C VAL A 11 -5.11 -11.21 6.78
N HIS A 12 -3.89 -11.54 7.22
CA HIS A 12 -3.36 -12.91 7.19
C HIS A 12 -3.96 -13.82 8.27
N ASP A 13 -4.50 -13.25 9.35
CA ASP A 13 -5.04 -14.04 10.46
C ASP A 13 -6.36 -14.71 10.07
N ALA A 14 -6.27 -15.98 9.67
CA ALA A 14 -7.42 -16.81 9.29
C ALA A 14 -8.38 -17.09 10.47
N ARG A 15 -7.99 -16.81 11.72
CA ARG A 15 -8.87 -16.93 12.89
C ARG A 15 -9.85 -15.77 13.00
N LEU A 16 -9.59 -14.66 12.30
CA LEU A 16 -10.48 -13.51 12.30
C LEU A 16 -11.62 -13.71 11.30
N PRO A 17 -12.84 -13.25 11.64
CA PRO A 17 -13.94 -13.21 10.69
C PRO A 17 -13.57 -12.46 9.41
N LEU A 18 -14.08 -12.91 8.25
CA LEU A 18 -13.78 -12.32 6.94
C LEU A 18 -14.03 -10.81 6.89
N GLY A 19 -15.10 -10.32 7.52
CA GLY A 19 -15.38 -8.88 7.61
C GLY A 19 -14.29 -8.09 8.33
N ARG A 20 -13.64 -8.66 9.36
CA ARG A 20 -12.49 -8.02 10.03
C ARG A 20 -11.26 -8.02 9.16
N ARG A 21 -10.98 -9.13 8.47
CA ARG A 21 -9.87 -9.23 7.50
C ARG A 21 -10.05 -8.21 6.37
N HIS A 22 -11.26 -8.08 5.83
CA HIS A 22 -11.57 -7.08 4.80
C HIS A 22 -11.46 -5.64 5.30
N SER A 23 -11.93 -5.36 6.53
CA SER A 23 -11.78 -4.04 7.15
C SER A 23 -10.30 -3.68 7.39
N ALA A 24 -9.49 -4.66 7.79
CA ALA A 24 -8.04 -4.48 7.91
C ALA A 24 -7.39 -4.16 6.55
N LEU A 25 -7.77 -4.86 5.47
CA LEU A 25 -7.33 -4.54 4.11
C LEU A 25 -7.71 -3.11 3.71
N ARG A 26 -8.97 -2.70 3.96
CA ARG A 26 -9.41 -1.31 3.69
C ARG A 26 -8.57 -0.28 4.45
N THR A 27 -8.20 -0.58 5.69
CA THR A 27 -7.32 0.27 6.49
C THR A 27 -5.91 0.34 5.89
N CYS A 28 -5.35 -0.78 5.42
CA CYS A 28 -4.08 -0.79 4.69
C CYS A 28 -4.12 0.13 3.46
N ILE A 29 -5.20 0.10 2.69
CA ILE A 29 -5.37 0.95 1.50
C ILE A 29 -5.47 2.42 1.89
N THR A 30 -6.16 2.77 2.98
CA THR A 30 -6.18 4.16 3.48
C THR A 30 -4.78 4.65 3.88
N LEU A 31 -3.93 3.76 4.40
CA LEU A 31 -2.55 4.10 4.79
C LEU A 31 -1.57 4.15 3.60
N PHE A 32 -1.90 3.49 2.49
CA PHE A 32 -1.09 3.47 1.27
C PHE A 32 -1.97 3.30 0.04
N ALA A 33 -2.26 4.41 -0.64
CA ALA A 33 -3.06 4.44 -1.87
C ALA A 33 -2.26 5.12 -3.00
N PRO A 34 -1.33 4.40 -3.67
CA PRO A 34 -0.44 4.98 -4.67
C PRO A 34 -1.19 5.66 -5.82
N TYR A 35 -2.38 5.18 -6.15
CA TYR A 35 -3.23 5.73 -7.22
C TYR A 35 -4.46 6.48 -6.68
N GLY A 36 -4.54 6.70 -5.36
CA GLY A 36 -5.77 7.11 -4.66
C GLY A 36 -6.65 5.93 -4.27
N LEU A 37 -7.55 6.14 -3.30
CA LEU A 37 -8.25 5.07 -2.58
C LEU A 37 -9.05 4.13 -3.52
N ARG A 38 -9.88 4.73 -4.39
CA ARG A 38 -10.78 3.99 -5.29
C ARG A 38 -10.01 3.25 -6.38
N ALA A 39 -9.04 3.92 -7.01
CA ALA A 39 -8.23 3.32 -8.06
C ALA A 39 -7.34 2.19 -7.53
N THR A 40 -6.75 2.36 -6.35
CA THR A 40 -5.97 1.30 -5.68
C THR A 40 -6.85 0.09 -5.36
N TYR A 41 -8.05 0.30 -4.81
CA TYR A 41 -8.97 -0.81 -4.52
C TYR A 41 -9.46 -1.51 -5.80
N HIS A 42 -9.73 -0.75 -6.87
CA HIS A 42 -10.11 -1.32 -8.16
C HIS A 42 -8.99 -2.17 -8.75
N HIS A 43 -7.75 -1.66 -8.72
CA HIS A 43 -6.57 -2.41 -9.15
C HIS A 43 -6.44 -3.73 -8.39
N LEU A 44 -6.50 -3.72 -7.06
CA LEU A 44 -6.41 -4.92 -6.22
C LEU A 44 -7.55 -5.90 -6.47
N THR A 45 -8.77 -5.40 -6.75
CA THR A 45 -9.89 -6.26 -7.12
C THR A 45 -9.57 -7.09 -8.38
N LEU A 46 -8.90 -6.48 -9.36
CA LEU A 46 -8.52 -7.13 -10.61
C LEU A 46 -7.27 -8.01 -10.45
N SER A 47 -6.20 -7.50 -9.82
CA SER A 47 -4.91 -8.20 -9.73
C SER A 47 -4.93 -9.37 -8.75
N ALA A 48 -5.57 -9.20 -7.60
CA ALA A 48 -5.70 -10.26 -6.60
C ALA A 48 -6.93 -11.17 -6.81
N ALA A 49 -7.73 -10.90 -7.85
CA ALA A 49 -8.97 -11.59 -8.17
C ALA A 49 -9.95 -11.63 -6.98
N ILE A 50 -10.21 -10.47 -6.35
CA ILE A 50 -11.13 -10.38 -5.21
C ILE A 50 -12.56 -10.68 -5.69
N PRO A 51 -13.20 -11.76 -5.20
CA PRO A 51 -14.55 -12.11 -5.62
C PRO A 51 -15.57 -11.11 -5.07
N ARG A 52 -16.74 -11.03 -5.72
CA ARG A 52 -17.88 -10.25 -5.19
C ARG A 52 -18.38 -10.80 -3.84
N GLN A 53 -18.29 -12.12 -3.65
CA GLN A 53 -18.57 -12.82 -2.40
C GLN A 53 -17.25 -13.36 -1.84
N LEU A 54 -16.80 -12.80 -0.73
CA LEU A 54 -15.48 -13.08 -0.14
C LEU A 54 -15.35 -14.51 0.38
N GLU A 55 -16.48 -15.18 0.65
CA GLU A 55 -16.53 -16.58 1.08
C GLU A 55 -16.05 -17.54 -0.01
N ALA A 56 -16.15 -17.16 -1.29
CA ALA A 56 -15.71 -17.99 -2.41
C ALA A 56 -14.18 -18.11 -2.49
N ASP A 57 -13.46 -17.06 -2.10
CA ASP A 57 -12.00 -17.05 -2.02
C ASP A 57 -11.52 -16.05 -0.96
N PRO A 58 -11.42 -16.48 0.30
CA PRO A 58 -10.85 -15.70 1.39
C PRO A 58 -9.39 -15.27 1.16
N ASP A 59 -8.62 -16.05 0.40
CA ASP A 59 -7.19 -15.85 0.20
C ASP A 59 -6.91 -14.74 -0.81
N ALA A 60 -7.91 -14.32 -1.58
CA ALA A 60 -7.85 -13.10 -2.39
C ALA A 60 -7.49 -11.86 -1.57
N LEU A 61 -7.93 -11.79 -0.30
CA LEU A 61 -7.55 -10.68 0.60
C LEU A 61 -6.07 -10.70 0.95
N VAL A 62 -5.49 -11.90 1.12
CA VAL A 62 -4.07 -12.09 1.41
C VAL A 62 -3.23 -11.68 0.21
N ARG A 63 -3.59 -12.16 -0.99
CA ARG A 63 -2.93 -11.75 -2.24
C ARG A 63 -2.96 -10.23 -2.42
N ALA A 64 -4.11 -9.60 -2.17
CA ALA A 64 -4.26 -8.16 -2.28
C ALA A 64 -3.36 -7.38 -1.30
N VAL A 65 -3.28 -7.81 -0.03
CA VAL A 65 -2.46 -7.09 0.96
C VAL A 65 -0.96 -7.30 0.73
N ASP A 66 -0.56 -8.46 0.20
CA ASP A 66 0.84 -8.74 -0.11
C ASP A 66 1.32 -7.96 -1.33
N GLU A 67 0.52 -7.87 -2.39
CA GLU A 67 0.81 -7.01 -3.54
C GLU A 67 0.93 -5.54 -3.11
N LEU A 68 -0.01 -5.05 -2.29
CA LEU A 68 0.03 -3.70 -1.75
C LEU A 68 1.27 -3.47 -0.87
N HIS A 69 1.67 -4.48 -0.10
CA HIS A 69 2.88 -4.41 0.73
C HIS A 69 4.16 -4.35 -0.11
N GLN A 70 4.26 -5.17 -1.16
CA GLN A 70 5.39 -5.15 -2.10
C GLN A 70 5.53 -3.77 -2.76
N ALA A 71 4.43 -3.22 -3.27
CA ALA A 71 4.41 -1.88 -3.83
C ALA A 71 4.84 -0.82 -2.80
N ARG A 72 4.41 -0.97 -1.53
CA ARG A 72 4.81 -0.08 -0.45
C ARG A 72 6.31 -0.16 -0.13
N VAL A 73 6.90 -1.36 -0.15
CA VAL A 73 8.34 -1.54 0.08
C VAL A 73 9.14 -0.82 -1.00
N LEU A 74 8.80 -1.03 -2.28
CA LEU A 74 9.46 -0.36 -3.40
C LEU A 74 9.31 1.17 -3.32
N TRP A 75 8.11 1.65 -3.02
CA TRP A 75 7.86 3.08 -2.85
C TRP A 75 8.69 3.69 -1.73
N ARG A 76 8.83 3.00 -0.59
CA ARG A 76 9.62 3.48 0.55
C ARG A 76 11.09 3.62 0.21
N VAL A 77 11.68 2.63 -0.47
CA VAL A 77 13.08 2.70 -0.92
C VAL A 77 13.28 3.95 -1.80
N ARG A 78 12.41 4.14 -2.79
CA ARG A 78 12.48 5.29 -3.69
C ARG A 78 12.29 6.63 -2.96
N ALA A 79 11.37 6.68 -2.00
CA ALA A 79 11.12 7.87 -1.19
C ALA A 79 12.32 8.22 -0.29
N GLU A 80 12.98 7.21 0.29
CA GLU A 80 14.17 7.37 1.13
C GLU A 80 15.37 7.88 0.31
N GLU A 81 15.59 7.32 -0.88
CA GLU A 81 16.59 7.81 -1.84
C GLU A 81 16.33 9.27 -2.24
N TYR A 82 15.08 9.58 -2.59
CA TYR A 82 14.70 10.95 -2.94
C TYR A 82 14.93 11.91 -1.77
N ALA A 83 14.56 11.51 -0.55
CA ALA A 83 14.80 12.31 0.64
C ALA A 83 16.30 12.51 0.90
N ALA A 84 17.13 11.48 0.74
CA ALA A 84 18.58 11.58 0.87
C ALA A 84 19.19 12.54 -0.17
N HIS A 85 18.76 12.41 -1.43
CA HIS A 85 19.18 13.30 -2.50
C HIS A 85 18.79 14.76 -2.21
N ARG A 86 17.53 15.01 -1.83
CA ARG A 86 17.06 16.36 -1.47
C ARG A 86 17.79 16.95 -0.26
N ARG A 87 18.17 16.14 0.73
CA ARG A 87 18.99 16.58 1.86
C ARG A 87 20.41 16.97 1.42
N ALA A 88 21.00 16.26 0.46
CA ALA A 88 22.30 16.60 -0.11
C ALA A 88 22.23 17.91 -0.91
N GLU A 89 21.26 18.05 -1.81
CA GLU A 89 21.02 19.27 -2.61
C GLU A 89 20.79 20.49 -1.71
N LYS A 90 19.95 20.36 -0.68
CA LYS A 90 19.69 21.42 0.30
C LYS A 90 20.96 21.86 1.03
N ARG A 91 21.83 20.91 1.40
CA ARG A 91 23.15 21.21 2.01
C ARG A 91 24.09 21.91 1.03
N ALA A 92 24.01 21.58 -0.26
CA ALA A 92 24.76 22.23 -1.33
C ALA A 92 24.15 23.56 -1.82
N GLY A 93 23.14 24.10 -1.12
CA GLY A 93 22.50 25.38 -1.45
C GLY A 93 21.42 25.30 -2.53
N ARG A 94 21.21 24.14 -3.18
CA ARG A 94 20.19 23.95 -4.21
C ARG A 94 18.86 23.56 -3.59
N ARG A 95 17.96 24.55 -3.45
CA ARG A 95 16.65 24.39 -2.77
C ARG A 95 15.48 24.22 -3.72
N ALA A 96 15.61 24.68 -4.97
CA ALA A 96 14.60 24.43 -6.00
C ALA A 96 14.52 22.91 -6.30
N VAL A 97 13.31 22.44 -6.59
CA VAL A 97 13.12 21.12 -7.22
C VAL A 97 13.45 21.34 -8.70
N PRO A 98 14.38 20.61 -9.32
CA PRO A 98 14.57 20.68 -10.76
C PRO A 98 13.21 20.41 -11.41
N GLU A 99 12.81 21.22 -12.40
CA GLU A 99 11.54 20.99 -13.09
C GLU A 99 11.41 19.52 -13.51
N PRO A 100 10.22 18.91 -13.37
CA PRO A 100 10.02 17.56 -13.87
C PRO A 100 10.42 17.55 -15.35
N ARG A 101 11.35 16.67 -15.71
CA ARG A 101 11.72 16.47 -17.11
C ARG A 101 10.45 16.11 -17.90
N PRO A 102 10.22 16.72 -19.08
CA PRO A 102 9.07 16.40 -19.92
C PRO A 102 9.04 14.93 -20.32
#